data_AF-A0A7X2MIL9-F1
#
_entry.id   AF-A0A7X2MIL9-F1
#
_cell.length_a   1.000
_cell.length_b   1.000
_cell.length_c   1.000
_cell.angle_alpha   90.00
_cell.angle_beta   90.00
_cell.angle_gamma   90.00
#
_symmetry.space_group_name_H-M   'P 1'
#
loop_
_entity.id
_entity.type
_entity.pdbx_description
1 polymer ?
#
loop_
_entity_poly.entity_id
_entity_poly.type
_entity_poly.pdbx_seq_one_letter_code
_entity_poly.pdbx_strand_id
1 'polypeptide(L)'
;MENLTVAKINADISMITDGFSSGDRVIPSPAKLLKASVLVPAIAVVLSFLSILTVYVSVYCSEISLAGYWEYLISEGWAVILPTALVGVFFSFMIYGNLVVYLTIPKGVRAKSILFSHIRKLAQRTVAIFIILMISAALLAGLKPWLAFGVPALEVALLFVLNLVIGAEVNRLGVGLLIEKLSTLIKSI
;
A
#
# COMPACT_ATOMS: atom_id res chain seq x y z
N MET A 1 6.63 -17.62 -19.29
CA MET A 1 5.49 -17.71 -18.35
C MET A 1 4.44 -18.60 -19.00
N GLU A 2 3.99 -19.67 -18.35
CA GLU A 2 2.88 -20.49 -18.85
C GLU A 2 1.62 -19.64 -18.96
N ASN A 3 0.88 -19.77 -20.06
CA ASN A 3 -0.43 -19.14 -20.20
C ASN A 3 -1.38 -19.70 -19.14
N LEU A 4 -1.98 -18.83 -18.33
CA LEU A 4 -3.04 -19.20 -17.40
C LEU A 4 -4.28 -19.58 -18.21
N THR A 5 -4.70 -20.85 -18.12
CA THR A 5 -5.93 -21.31 -18.76
C THR A 5 -7.13 -20.98 -17.87
N VAL A 6 -8.27 -20.71 -18.49
CA VAL A 6 -9.55 -20.48 -17.79
C VAL A 6 -9.88 -21.64 -16.83
N ALA A 7 -9.51 -22.87 -17.21
CA ALA A 7 -9.67 -24.06 -16.36
C ALA A 7 -8.85 -23.98 -15.06
N LYS A 8 -7.59 -23.51 -15.11
CA LYS A 8 -6.75 -23.31 -13.91
C LYS A 8 -7.34 -22.22 -13.00
N ILE A 9 -7.88 -21.14 -13.58
CA ILE A 9 -8.52 -20.05 -12.82
C ILE A 9 -9.80 -20.55 -12.15
N ASN A 10 -10.66 -21.27 -12.85
CA ASN A 10 -11.91 -21.81 -12.29
C ASN A 10 -11.65 -22.83 -11.17
N ALA A 11 -10.62 -23.67 -11.32
CA ALA A 11 -10.21 -24.58 -10.26
C ALA A 11 -9.71 -23.83 -9.00
N ASP A 12 -8.94 -22.75 -9.18
CA ASP A 12 -8.48 -21.91 -8.08
C ASP A 12 -9.65 -21.19 -7.38
N ILE A 13 -10.62 -20.70 -8.16
CA ILE A 13 -11.86 -20.09 -7.65
C ILE A 13 -12.66 -21.07 -6.79
N SER A 14 -12.81 -22.32 -7.23
CA SER A 14 -13.48 -23.36 -6.43
C SER A 14 -12.73 -23.60 -5.13
N MET A 15 -11.41 -23.78 -5.20
CA MET A 15 -10.57 -24.00 -4.02
C MET A 15 -10.67 -22.87 -2.99
N ILE A 16 -10.71 -21.60 -3.45
CA ILE A 16 -10.87 -20.44 -2.57
C ILE A 16 -12.25 -20.44 -1.92
N THR A 17 -13.30 -20.74 -2.70
CA THR A 17 -14.69 -20.75 -2.22
C THR A 17 -14.92 -21.88 -1.22
N ASP A 18 -14.39 -23.07 -1.52
CA ASP A 18 -14.49 -24.27 -0.67
C ASP A 18 -13.69 -24.09 0.63
N GLY A 19 -12.49 -23.52 0.55
CA GLY A 19 -11.70 -23.17 1.73
C GLY A 19 -12.31 -22.03 2.55
N PHE A 20 -13.25 -21.27 2.00
CA PHE A 20 -14.03 -20.27 2.72
C PHE A 20 -15.29 -20.88 3.33
N SER A 21 -15.94 -21.84 2.68
CA SER A 21 -17.16 -22.49 3.17
C SER A 21 -16.90 -23.57 4.23
N SER A 22 -15.70 -24.15 4.31
CA SER A 22 -15.35 -25.27 5.20
C SER A 22 -15.34 -24.97 6.71
N GLY A 23 -15.71 -23.76 7.15
CA GLY A 23 -15.65 -23.36 8.56
C GLY A 23 -14.24 -23.02 9.07
N ASP A 24 -13.19 -23.30 8.28
CA ASP A 24 -11.78 -23.00 8.62
C ASP A 24 -11.39 -21.51 8.44
N ARG A 25 -12.38 -20.61 8.38
CA ARG A 25 -12.16 -19.19 8.15
C ARG A 25 -11.29 -18.61 9.27
N VAL A 26 -10.28 -17.85 8.89
CA VAL A 26 -9.44 -17.16 9.88
C VAL A 26 -10.10 -15.82 10.16
N ILE A 27 -10.44 -15.50 11.40
CA ILE A 27 -10.83 -14.11 11.75
C ILE A 27 -9.54 -13.35 12.06
N PRO A 28 -9.08 -12.43 11.18
CA PRO A 28 -7.86 -11.68 11.43
C PRO A 28 -8.05 -10.71 12.61
N SER A 29 -7.10 -10.72 13.56
CA SER A 29 -7.09 -9.74 14.65
C SER A 29 -7.00 -8.31 14.10
N PRO A 30 -7.77 -7.34 14.64
CA PRO A 30 -7.74 -5.94 14.20
C PRO A 30 -6.33 -5.32 14.21
N ALA A 31 -5.52 -5.64 15.23
CA ALA A 31 -4.14 -5.15 15.33
C ALA A 31 -3.25 -5.59 14.15
N LYS A 32 -3.45 -6.81 13.64
CA LYS A 32 -2.70 -7.33 12.50
C LYS A 32 -3.13 -6.68 11.18
N LEU A 33 -4.42 -6.42 11.02
CA LEU A 33 -4.96 -5.69 9.88
C LEU A 33 -4.43 -4.26 9.86
N LEU A 34 -4.52 -3.57 11.00
CA LEU A 34 -4.04 -2.20 11.15
C LEU A 34 -2.54 -2.10 10.85
N LYS A 35 -1.71 -2.97 11.43
CA LYS A 35 -0.27 -3.00 11.16
C LYS A 35 0.05 -3.20 9.67
N ALA A 36 -0.72 -4.03 8.99
CA ALA A 36 -0.53 -4.28 7.56
C ALA A 36 -1.01 -3.10 6.70
N SER A 37 -2.11 -2.44 7.06
CA SER A 37 -2.66 -1.31 6.31
C SER A 37 -1.81 -0.04 6.45
N VAL A 38 -1.22 0.19 7.63
CA VAL A 38 -0.43 1.41 7.91
C VAL A 38 1.03 1.31 7.48
N LEU A 39 1.53 0.12 7.08
CA LEU A 39 2.96 -0.08 6.79
C LEU A 39 3.47 0.85 5.68
N VAL A 40 2.78 0.88 4.55
CA VAL A 40 3.18 1.71 3.39
C VAL A 40 3.03 3.21 3.72
N PRO A 41 1.90 3.67 4.28
CA PRO A 41 1.76 5.03 4.81
C PRO A 41 2.85 5.45 5.79
N ALA A 42 3.20 4.58 6.74
CA ALA A 42 4.24 4.88 7.72
C ALA A 42 5.61 5.09 7.06
N ILE A 43 5.93 4.29 6.03
CA ILE A 43 7.15 4.49 5.23
C ILE A 43 7.12 5.84 4.52
N ALA A 44 5.99 6.22 3.91
CA ALA A 44 5.84 7.51 3.25
C ALA A 44 6.05 8.69 4.23
N VAL A 45 5.48 8.61 5.44
CA VAL A 45 5.71 9.61 6.49
C VAL A 45 7.18 9.67 6.90
N VAL A 46 7.86 8.54 7.09
CA VAL A 46 9.31 8.54 7.38
C VAL A 46 10.10 9.20 6.24
N LEU A 47 9.73 8.95 4.99
CA LEU A 47 10.36 9.56 3.83
C LEU A 47 10.07 11.06 3.71
N SER A 48 8.92 11.55 4.18
CA SER A 48 8.65 13.00 4.21
C SER A 48 9.50 13.72 5.25
N PHE A 49 9.76 13.11 6.42
CA PHE A 49 10.77 13.62 7.36
C PHE A 49 12.17 13.64 6.74
N LEU A 50 12.59 12.56 6.07
CA LEU A 50 13.88 12.50 5.38
C LEU A 50 14.01 13.58 4.29
N SER A 51 12.92 13.80 3.55
CA SER A 51 12.84 14.82 2.52
C SER A 51 13.06 16.23 3.08
N ILE A 52 12.35 16.58 4.16
CA ILE A 52 12.51 17.86 4.85
C ILE A 52 13.91 18.01 5.44
N LEU A 53 14.47 16.96 6.02
CA LEU A 53 15.85 16.97 6.51
C LEU A 53 16.84 17.27 5.37
N THR A 54 16.62 16.67 4.20
CA THR A 54 17.49 16.88 3.03
C THR A 54 17.40 18.32 2.51
N VAL A 55 16.20 18.91 2.49
CA VAL A 55 16.00 20.33 2.18
C VAL A 55 16.73 21.23 3.18
N TYR A 56 16.50 21.00 4.48
CA TYR A 56 17.10 21.79 5.55
C TYR A 56 18.63 21.80 5.48
N VAL A 57 19.25 20.62 5.36
CA VAL A 57 20.72 20.48 5.25
C VAL A 57 21.26 21.21 4.01
N SER A 58 20.51 21.21 2.91
CA SER A 58 20.97 21.81 1.66
C SER A 58 20.83 23.33 1.66
N VAL A 59 19.79 23.88 2.28
CA VAL A 59 19.53 25.32 2.34
C VAL A 59 20.39 26.00 3.41
N TYR A 60 20.51 25.40 4.59
CA TYR A 60 21.14 26.02 5.76
C TYR A 60 22.58 25.54 6.01
N CYS A 61 23.25 25.02 4.98
CA CYS A 61 24.54 24.31 4.98
C CYS A 61 25.56 24.66 6.12
N SER A 62 25.79 25.95 6.41
CA SER A 62 26.74 26.43 7.42
C SER A 62 26.18 26.60 8.84
N GLU A 63 24.86 26.58 9.03
CA GLU A 63 24.13 26.84 10.28
C GLU A 63 23.30 25.63 10.75
N ILE A 64 23.66 24.44 10.26
CA ILE A 64 22.96 23.20 10.59
C ILE A 64 23.02 22.94 12.10
N SER A 65 21.86 22.91 12.73
CA SER A 65 21.72 22.51 14.13
C SER A 65 20.45 21.71 14.34
N LEU A 66 20.42 20.87 15.37
CA LEU A 66 19.22 20.11 15.73
C LEU A 66 18.05 21.02 16.13
N ALA A 67 18.35 22.13 16.81
CA ALA A 67 17.35 23.14 17.17
C ALA A 67 16.79 23.82 15.90
N GLY A 68 17.65 24.21 14.96
CA GLY A 68 17.24 24.81 13.70
C GLY A 68 16.42 23.87 12.81
N TYR A 69 16.72 22.56 12.82
CA TYR A 69 15.88 21.58 12.12
C TYR A 69 14.47 21.52 12.69
N TRP A 70 14.32 21.54 14.02
CA TRP A 70 13.00 21.57 14.64
C TRP A 70 12.24 22.87 14.42
N GLU A 71 12.94 24.00 14.41
CA GLU A 71 12.33 25.28 14.03
C GLU A 71 11.85 25.25 12.57
N TYR A 72 12.68 24.76 11.65
CA TYR A 72 12.33 24.60 10.23
C TYR A 72 11.14 23.64 10.02
N LEU A 73 11.10 22.54 10.76
CA LEU A 73 10.00 21.58 10.70
C LEU A 73 8.67 22.23 11.08
N ILE A 74 8.66 23.01 12.16
CA ILE A 74 7.45 23.62 12.70
C ILE A 74 7.00 24.82 11.85
N SER A 75 7.93 25.57 11.25
CA SER A 75 7.61 26.72 10.41
C SER A 75 7.13 26.32 9.01
N GLU A 76 7.91 25.51 8.30
CA GLU A 76 7.70 25.21 6.87
C GLU A 76 7.59 23.71 6.58
N GLY A 77 8.39 22.88 7.25
CA GLY A 77 8.50 21.45 6.93
C GLY A 77 7.22 20.65 7.15
N TRP A 78 6.35 21.09 8.06
CA TRP A 78 5.04 20.49 8.31
C TRP A 78 4.16 20.46 7.04
N ALA A 79 4.37 21.38 6.10
CA ALA A 79 3.60 21.45 4.85
C ALA A 79 3.81 20.24 3.93
N VAL A 80 4.88 19.46 4.13
CA VAL A 80 5.09 18.19 3.43
C VAL A 80 4.61 17.00 4.27
N ILE A 81 4.89 17.03 5.58
CA ILE A 81 4.61 15.91 6.48
C ILE A 81 3.11 15.76 6.75
N LEU A 82 2.40 16.86 7.02
CA LEU A 82 0.98 16.81 7.36
C LEU A 82 0.13 16.26 6.20
N PRO A 83 0.29 16.72 4.93
CA PRO A 83 -0.41 16.11 3.81
C PRO A 83 -0.07 14.63 3.62
N THR A 84 1.20 14.24 3.77
CA THR A 84 1.63 12.83 3.71
C THR A 84 0.88 12.00 4.77
N ALA A 85 0.84 12.47 6.02
CA ALA A 85 0.13 11.78 7.09
C ALA A 85 -1.38 11.66 6.83
N LEU A 86 -2.03 12.73 6.34
CA LEU A 86 -3.46 12.72 6.03
C LEU A 86 -3.78 11.74 4.89
N VAL A 87 -2.99 11.75 3.82
CA VAL A 87 -3.10 10.79 2.71
C VAL A 87 -2.88 9.37 3.23
N GLY A 88 -1.87 9.16 4.08
CA GLY A 88 -1.56 7.87 4.66
C GLY A 88 -2.68 7.29 5.54
N VAL A 89 -3.39 8.13 6.30
CA VAL A 89 -4.58 7.72 7.05
C VAL A 89 -5.67 7.25 6.09
N PHE A 90 -5.96 8.03 5.04
CA PHE A 90 -6.96 7.66 4.03
C PHE A 90 -6.59 6.37 3.29
N PHE A 91 -5.33 6.24 2.89
CA PHE A 91 -4.75 5.04 2.29
C PHE A 91 -4.94 3.82 3.16
N SER A 92 -4.66 3.94 4.47
CA SER A 92 -4.82 2.86 5.43
C SER A 92 -6.27 2.36 5.49
N PHE A 93 -7.24 3.28 5.55
CA PHE A 93 -8.66 2.91 5.56
C PHE A 93 -9.11 2.23 4.27
N MET A 94 -8.69 2.74 3.11
CA MET A 94 -9.04 2.13 1.82
C MET A 94 -8.51 0.69 1.68
N ILE A 95 -7.28 0.44 2.12
CA ILE A 95 -6.68 -0.89 2.03
C ILE A 95 -7.17 -1.84 3.12
N TYR A 96 -7.63 -1.32 4.26
CA TYR A 96 -8.11 -2.13 5.38
C TYR A 96 -9.16 -3.15 4.93
N GLY A 97 -10.17 -2.72 4.17
CA GLY A 97 -11.21 -3.61 3.64
C GLY A 97 -10.66 -4.73 2.75
N ASN A 98 -9.75 -4.39 1.83
CA ASN A 98 -9.09 -5.36 0.96
C ASN A 98 -8.26 -6.38 1.74
N LEU A 99 -7.59 -5.93 2.81
CA LEU A 99 -6.81 -6.79 3.69
C LEU A 99 -7.69 -7.69 4.56
N VAL A 100 -8.89 -7.25 4.97
CA VAL A 100 -9.85 -8.12 5.67
C VAL A 100 -10.19 -9.31 4.78
N VAL A 101 -10.64 -9.06 3.55
CA VAL A 101 -11.00 -10.12 2.58
C VAL A 101 -9.83 -11.07 2.38
N TYR A 102 -8.63 -10.53 2.15
CA TYR A 102 -7.43 -11.33 1.94
C TYR A 102 -7.04 -12.14 3.18
N LEU A 103 -7.04 -11.55 4.37
CA LEU A 103 -6.58 -12.23 5.57
C LEU A 103 -7.56 -13.27 6.10
N THR A 104 -8.85 -13.15 5.79
CA THR A 104 -9.90 -14.11 6.18
C THR A 104 -9.71 -15.47 5.54
N ILE A 105 -9.14 -15.51 4.35
CA ILE A 105 -8.88 -16.74 3.62
C ILE A 105 -7.75 -17.52 4.33
N PRO A 106 -7.91 -18.83 4.57
CA PRO A 106 -6.90 -19.64 5.25
C PRO A 106 -5.53 -19.51 4.59
N LYS A 107 -4.45 -19.48 5.39
CA LYS A 107 -3.08 -19.31 4.87
C LYS A 107 -2.70 -20.40 3.86
N GLY A 108 -3.13 -21.64 4.09
CA GLY A 108 -2.87 -22.77 3.19
C GLY A 108 -3.53 -22.60 1.81
N VAL A 109 -4.76 -22.08 1.78
CA VAL A 109 -5.49 -21.79 0.55
C VAL A 109 -4.85 -20.61 -0.19
N ARG A 110 -4.51 -19.53 0.52
CA ARG A 110 -3.79 -18.38 -0.05
C ARG A 110 -2.43 -18.72 -0.65
N ALA A 111 -1.69 -19.62 0.00
CA ALA A 111 -0.36 -20.00 -0.46
C ALA A 111 -0.40 -20.86 -1.73
N LYS A 112 -1.47 -21.66 -1.89
CA LYS A 112 -1.70 -22.51 -3.06
C LYS A 112 -2.39 -21.75 -4.20
N SER A 113 -3.11 -20.66 -3.89
CA SER A 113 -3.84 -19.91 -4.90
C SER A 113 -2.91 -19.16 -5.85
N ILE A 114 -3.09 -19.47 -7.13
CA ILE A 114 -2.36 -18.84 -8.23
C ILE A 114 -2.81 -17.38 -8.36
N LEU A 115 -4.10 -17.12 -8.27
CA LEU A 115 -4.69 -15.78 -8.31
C LEU A 115 -4.12 -14.86 -7.24
N PHE A 116 -4.20 -15.28 -5.97
CA PHE A 116 -3.70 -14.45 -4.87
C PHE A 116 -2.18 -14.29 -4.91
N SER A 117 -1.45 -15.30 -5.39
CA SER A 117 -0.01 -15.18 -5.60
C SER A 117 0.32 -14.12 -6.67
N HIS A 118 -0.46 -14.06 -7.75
CA HIS A 118 -0.27 -13.12 -8.84
C HIS A 118 -0.59 -11.69 -8.41
N ILE A 119 -1.77 -11.48 -7.84
CA ILE A 119 -2.21 -10.17 -7.33
C ILE A 119 -1.24 -9.66 -6.26
N ARG A 120 -0.78 -10.53 -5.35
CA ARG A 120 0.19 -10.15 -4.32
C ARG A 120 1.51 -9.70 -4.93
N LYS A 121 2.08 -10.46 -5.87
CA LYS A 121 3.35 -10.09 -6.54
C LYS A 121 3.22 -8.77 -7.29
N LEU A 122 2.09 -8.56 -7.97
CA LEU A 122 1.82 -7.32 -8.68
C LEU A 122 1.73 -6.14 -7.72
N ALA A 123 0.94 -6.25 -6.65
CA ALA A 123 0.83 -5.23 -5.61
C ALA A 123 2.20 -4.90 -4.97
N GLN A 124 2.98 -5.92 -4.59
CA GLN A 124 4.31 -5.75 -4.01
C GLN A 124 5.27 -5.02 -4.97
N ARG A 125 5.24 -5.38 -6.26
CA ARG A 125 6.07 -4.73 -7.28
C ARG A 125 5.68 -3.27 -7.46
N THR A 126 4.39 -2.96 -7.54
CA THR A 126 3.89 -1.58 -7.64
C THR A 126 4.32 -0.76 -6.43
N VAL A 127 4.09 -1.26 -5.22
CA VAL A 127 4.51 -0.58 -3.98
C VAL A 127 6.03 -0.36 -3.95
N ALA A 128 6.83 -1.37 -4.32
CA ALA A 128 8.28 -1.25 -4.34
C ALA A 128 8.77 -0.15 -5.31
N ILE A 129 8.19 -0.06 -6.51
CA ILE A 129 8.51 0.99 -7.47
C ILE A 129 8.22 2.38 -6.88
N PHE A 130 7.04 2.57 -6.29
CA PHE A 130 6.66 3.86 -5.69
C PHE A 130 7.54 4.23 -4.49
N ILE A 131 7.89 3.28 -3.64
CA ILE A 131 8.82 3.52 -2.53
C ILE A 131 10.19 3.98 -3.06
N ILE A 132 10.71 3.34 -4.11
CA ILE A 132 11.97 3.76 -4.75
C ILE A 132 11.87 5.20 -5.30
N LEU A 133 10.75 5.53 -5.94
CA LEU A 133 10.50 6.89 -6.43
C LEU A 133 10.40 7.91 -5.29
N MET A 134 9.74 7.57 -4.18
CA MET A 134 9.66 8.44 -3.00
C MET A 134 11.02 8.67 -2.35
N ILE A 135 11.84 7.62 -2.22
CA ILE A 135 13.23 7.73 -1.75
C ILE A 135 14.01 8.67 -2.66
N SER A 136 13.88 8.48 -3.98
CA SER A 136 14.56 9.32 -4.97
C SER A 136 14.12 10.79 -4.85
N ALA A 137 12.82 11.04 -4.70
CA ALA A 137 12.27 12.39 -4.51
C ALA A 137 12.79 13.03 -3.22
N ALA A 138 12.80 12.29 -2.11
CA ALA A 138 13.30 12.76 -0.82
C ALA A 138 14.78 13.15 -0.87
N LEU A 139 15.62 12.33 -1.52
CA LEU A 139 17.06 12.61 -1.66
C LEU A 139 17.33 13.77 -2.63
N LEU A 140 16.58 13.87 -3.73
CA LEU A 140 16.73 14.95 -4.71
C LEU A 140 16.14 16.28 -4.22
N ALA A 141 15.35 16.28 -3.14
CA ALA A 141 14.80 17.49 -2.52
C ALA A 141 15.90 18.47 -2.09
N GLY A 142 17.10 17.99 -1.75
CA GLY A 142 18.23 18.86 -1.44
C GLY A 142 18.74 19.67 -2.64
N LEU A 143 18.59 19.15 -3.86
CA LEU A 143 18.96 19.86 -5.09
C LEU A 143 17.85 20.80 -5.56
N LYS A 144 16.60 20.37 -5.41
CA LYS A 144 15.40 21.18 -5.71
C LYS A 144 14.36 20.97 -4.61
N PRO A 145 14.15 21.96 -3.71
CA PRO A 145 13.22 21.84 -2.58
C PRO A 145 11.79 21.43 -2.96
N TRP A 146 11.34 21.81 -4.16
CA TRP A 146 10.02 21.41 -4.70
C TRP A 146 9.83 19.89 -4.80
N LEU A 147 10.90 19.12 -4.96
CA LEU A 147 10.82 17.66 -4.98
C LEU A 147 10.44 17.06 -3.63
N ALA A 148 10.46 17.85 -2.55
CA ALA A 148 10.00 17.39 -1.25
C ALA A 148 8.52 17.01 -1.24
N PHE A 149 7.71 17.75 -2.00
CA PHE A 149 6.29 17.43 -2.25
C PHE A 149 6.08 16.19 -3.12
N GLY A 150 7.16 15.63 -3.69
CA GLY A 150 7.11 14.38 -4.43
C GLY A 150 6.67 13.20 -3.56
N VAL A 151 7.03 13.17 -2.26
CA VAL A 151 6.62 12.09 -1.35
C VAL A 151 5.09 12.02 -1.19
N PRO A 152 4.39 13.08 -0.73
CA PRO A 152 2.92 13.05 -0.63
C PRO A 152 2.25 12.85 -1.99
N ALA A 153 2.76 13.46 -3.07
CA ALA A 153 2.18 13.30 -4.40
C ALA A 153 2.27 11.85 -4.91
N LEU A 154 3.42 11.18 -4.69
CA LEU A 154 3.61 9.78 -5.04
C LEU A 154 2.78 8.85 -4.16
N GLU A 155 2.50 9.22 -2.91
CA GLU A 155 1.63 8.44 -2.02
C GLU A 155 0.18 8.45 -2.50
N VAL A 156 -0.31 9.64 -2.87
CA VAL A 156 -1.62 9.79 -3.52
C VAL A 156 -1.66 8.98 -4.82
N ALA A 157 -0.64 9.11 -5.67
CA ALA A 157 -0.59 8.36 -6.91
C ALA A 157 -0.56 6.84 -6.67
N LEU A 158 0.19 6.36 -5.67
CA LEU A 158 0.23 4.95 -5.28
C LEU A 158 -1.14 4.45 -4.86
N LEU A 159 -1.90 5.24 -4.10
CA LEU A 159 -3.26 4.90 -3.68
C LEU A 159 -4.14 4.57 -4.89
N PHE A 160 -4.13 5.42 -5.92
CA PHE A 160 -4.94 5.20 -7.11
C PHE A 160 -4.39 4.10 -8.00
N VAL A 161 -3.09 4.09 -8.25
CA VAL A 161 -2.45 3.11 -9.14
C VAL A 161 -2.60 1.70 -8.58
N LEU A 162 -2.48 1.51 -7.26
CA LEU A 162 -2.66 0.19 -6.66
C LEU A 162 -4.09 -0.33 -6.85
N ASN A 163 -5.10 0.52 -6.62
CA ASN A 163 -6.50 0.15 -6.84
C ASN A 163 -6.81 -0.12 -8.32
N LEU A 164 -6.27 0.69 -9.24
CA LEU A 164 -6.45 0.51 -10.69
C LEU A 164 -5.77 -0.77 -11.19
N VAL A 165 -4.52 -1.00 -10.81
CA VAL A 165 -3.75 -2.17 -11.25
C VAL A 165 -4.36 -3.46 -10.71
N ILE A 166 -4.75 -3.48 -9.43
CA ILE A 166 -5.44 -4.65 -8.85
C ILE A 166 -6.81 -4.83 -9.51
N GLY A 167 -7.60 -3.78 -9.68
CA GLY A 167 -8.92 -3.85 -10.31
C GLY A 167 -8.85 -4.33 -11.75
N ALA A 168 -7.90 -3.82 -12.53
CA ALA A 168 -7.66 -4.26 -13.91
C ALA A 168 -7.25 -5.74 -13.96
N GLU A 169 -6.40 -6.20 -13.03
CA GLU A 169 -5.96 -7.59 -12.97
C GLU A 169 -7.10 -8.54 -12.57
N VAL A 170 -7.93 -8.13 -11.60
CA VAL A 170 -9.12 -8.88 -11.19
C VAL A 170 -10.11 -9.02 -12.34
N ASN A 171 -10.36 -7.94 -13.09
CA ASN A 171 -11.24 -7.96 -14.25
C ASN A 171 -10.66 -8.78 -15.40
N ARG A 172 -9.35 -8.66 -15.67
CA ARG A 172 -8.63 -9.43 -16.70
C ARG A 172 -8.69 -10.93 -16.46
N LEU A 173 -8.59 -11.34 -15.19
CA LEU A 173 -8.65 -12.75 -14.80
C LEU A 173 -10.11 -13.26 -14.66
N GLY A 174 -11.12 -12.41 -14.84
CA GLY A 174 -12.54 -12.79 -14.72
C GLY A 174 -12.97 -13.13 -13.29
N VAL A 175 -12.21 -12.70 -12.28
CA VAL A 175 -12.40 -13.13 -10.88
C VAL A 175 -13.16 -12.12 -10.04
N GLY A 176 -13.67 -11.04 -10.66
CA GLY A 176 -14.49 -10.03 -9.98
C GLY A 176 -15.68 -10.63 -9.22
N LEU A 177 -16.37 -11.60 -9.83
CA LEU A 177 -17.51 -12.29 -9.22
C LEU A 177 -17.14 -13.10 -7.97
N LEU A 178 -15.94 -13.68 -7.90
CA LEU A 178 -15.47 -14.38 -6.69
C LEU A 178 -15.23 -13.37 -5.56
N ILE A 179 -14.55 -12.25 -5.87
CA ILE A 179 -14.25 -11.22 -4.86
C ILE A 179 -15.54 -10.60 -4.33
N GLU A 180 -16.53 -10.37 -5.21
CA GLU A 180 -17.84 -9.86 -4.82
C GLU A 180 -18.61 -10.84 -3.92
N LYS A 181 -18.59 -12.14 -4.26
CA LYS A 181 -19.17 -13.19 -3.41
C LYS A 181 -18.49 -13.27 -2.06
N LEU A 182 -17.16 -13.26 -2.01
CA LEU A 182 -16.39 -13.25 -0.76
C LEU A 182 -16.69 -12.00 0.07
N SER A 183 -16.78 -10.83 -0.56
CA SER A 183 -17.12 -9.59 0.13
C SER A 183 -18.54 -9.64 0.71
N THR A 184 -19.50 -10.21 -0.01
CA THR A 184 -20.88 -10.37 0.47
C THR A 184 -20.96 -11.34 1.64
N LEU A 185 -20.24 -12.47 1.56
CA LEU A 185 -20.16 -13.46 2.66
C LEU A 185 -19.49 -12.92 3.92
N ILE A 186 -18.62 -11.92 3.79
CA ILE A 186 -18.00 -11.23 4.93
C ILE A 186 -18.96 -10.20 5.53
N LYS A 187 -19.76 -9.50 4.70
CA LYS A 187 -20.76 -8.52 5.15
C LYS A 187 -21.98 -9.14 5.83
N SER A 188 -22.27 -10.41 5.57
CA SER A 188 -23.37 -11.14 6.20
C SER A 188 -23.03 -11.68 7.61
N ILE A 189 -21.88 -11.30 8.15
CA ILE A 189 -21.42 -11.58 9.52
C ILE A 189 -21.55 -10.28 10.31
#